data_AF-A0A399WXS2-F1
#
_entry.id   AF-A0A399WXS2-F1
#
_cell.length_a   1.000
_cell.length_b   1.000
_cell.length_c   1.000
_cell.angle_alpha   90.00
_cell.angle_beta   90.00
_cell.angle_gamma   90.00
#
_symmetry.space_group_name_H-M   'P 1'
#
loop_
_entity.id
_entity.type
_entity.pdbx_description
1 polymer ?
#
loop_
_entity_poly.entity_id
_entity_poly.type
_entity_poly.pdbx_seq_one_letter_code
_entity_poly.pdbx_strand_id
1 'polypeptide(L)'
;MKTSSNLNSAVSTLKAHFNDRAYLRVPNPDRMDEGHEAYKKGFELRFVMDKRKDLTSVRKALADAGFRVAKAFEKNSKFVQPLYGREQVERCLKLMGETKRLKQAMREKGL
;
A
#
# COMPACT_ATOMS: atom_id res chain seq x y z
N MET A 1 -23.77 7.71 -12.02
CA MET A 1 -22.40 7.81 -12.55
C MET A 1 -21.57 8.71 -11.63
N LYS A 2 -20.61 8.16 -10.88
CA LYS A 2 -19.68 8.90 -9.98
C LYS A 2 -18.23 8.42 -10.19
N THR A 3 -17.85 8.16 -11.45
CA THR A 3 -16.79 7.17 -11.74
C THR A 3 -15.41 7.76 -12.04
N SER A 4 -15.29 8.96 -12.61
CA SER A 4 -13.97 9.49 -13.05
C SER A 4 -13.38 10.56 -12.12
N SER A 5 -14.20 11.49 -11.62
CA SER A 5 -13.75 12.57 -10.72
C SER A 5 -13.32 12.05 -9.34
N ASN A 6 -14.10 11.13 -8.77
CA ASN A 6 -13.77 10.51 -7.49
C ASN A 6 -12.51 9.65 -7.55
N LEU A 7 -12.29 8.95 -8.66
CA LEU A 7 -11.08 8.15 -8.86
C LEU A 7 -9.83 9.04 -8.93
N ASN A 8 -9.88 10.15 -9.68
CA ASN A 8 -8.75 11.08 -9.76
C ASN A 8 -8.41 11.70 -8.41
N SER A 9 -9.42 12.11 -7.64
CA SER A 9 -9.22 12.60 -6.27
C SER A 9 -8.62 11.53 -5.36
N ALA A 10 -9.15 10.29 -5.42
CA ALA A 10 -8.62 9.17 -4.66
C ALA A 10 -7.15 8.89 -4.99
N VAL A 11 -6.79 8.85 -6.28
CA VAL A 11 -5.40 8.66 -6.72
C VAL A 11 -4.50 9.79 -6.21
N SER A 12 -4.96 11.04 -6.27
CA SER A 12 -4.20 12.18 -5.74
C SER A 12 -3.96 12.06 -4.23
N THR A 13 -4.98 11.67 -3.45
CA THR A 13 -4.85 11.45 -2.01
C THR A 13 -3.87 10.33 -1.69
N LEU A 14 -3.99 9.18 -2.38
CA LEU A 14 -3.09 8.05 -2.17
C LEU A 14 -1.64 8.43 -2.51
N LYS A 15 -1.43 9.14 -3.62
CA LYS A 15 -0.09 9.57 -4.05
C LYS A 15 0.55 10.54 -3.07
N ALA A 16 -0.22 11.49 -2.53
CA ALA A 16 0.28 12.43 -1.53
C ALA A 16 0.79 11.70 -0.27
N HIS A 17 -0.01 10.77 0.27
CA HIS A 17 0.41 9.98 1.43
C HIS A 17 1.54 8.98 1.12
N PHE A 18 1.58 8.48 -0.12
CA PHE A 18 2.67 7.62 -0.57
C PHE A 18 4.01 8.36 -0.54
N ASN A 19 4.05 9.57 -1.09
CA ASN A 19 5.26 10.39 -1.17
C ASN A 19 5.71 10.96 0.18
N ASP A 20 4.78 11.20 1.11
CA ASP A 20 5.11 11.63 2.46
C ASP A 20 5.75 10.47 3.25
N ARG A 21 4.99 9.39 3.52
CA ARG A 21 5.40 8.36 4.49
C ARG A 21 4.82 6.97 4.21
N ALA A 22 4.90 6.50 2.96
CA ALA A 22 4.62 5.09 2.70
C ALA A 22 5.85 4.19 2.89
N TYR A 23 5.57 2.92 3.21
CA TYR A 23 6.56 1.86 3.26
C TYR A 23 6.10 0.68 2.40
N LEU A 24 6.97 0.28 1.47
CA LEU A 24 6.78 -0.90 0.65
C LEU A 24 7.59 -2.06 1.23
N ARG A 25 6.90 -3.13 1.61
CA ARG A 25 7.53 -4.41 1.94
C ARG A 25 7.50 -5.32 0.72
N VAL A 26 8.68 -5.80 0.36
CA VAL A 26 8.86 -6.89 -0.60
C VAL A 26 9.31 -8.12 0.22
N PRO A 27 8.75 -9.33 -0.03
CA PRO A 27 9.16 -10.54 0.66
C PRO A 27 10.64 -10.85 0.36
N ASN A 28 11.30 -11.58 1.27
CA ASN A 28 12.65 -12.08 1.04
C ASN A 28 12.56 -13.31 0.11
N PRO A 29 13.10 -13.27 -1.13
CA PRO A 29 13.02 -14.39 -2.06
C PRO A 29 13.51 -15.70 -1.46
N ASP A 30 14.62 -15.67 -0.71
CA ASP A 30 15.25 -16.87 -0.14
C ASP A 30 14.36 -17.60 0.89
N ARG A 31 13.31 -16.92 1.37
CA ARG A 31 12.41 -17.42 2.41
C ARG A 31 11.01 -17.69 1.92
N MET A 32 10.72 -17.41 0.65
CA MET A 32 9.38 -17.59 0.09
C MET A 32 8.97 -19.07 0.05
N ASP A 33 9.94 -19.98 -0.07
CA ASP A 33 9.71 -21.42 -0.15
C ASP A 33 9.58 -22.10 1.23
N GLU A 34 9.83 -21.38 2.34
CA GLU A 34 9.66 -21.90 3.72
C GLU A 34 8.20 -22.25 4.07
N GLY A 35 7.23 -21.89 3.21
CA GLY A 35 5.81 -22.11 3.42
C GLY A 35 5.17 -21.08 4.36
N HIS A 36 3.84 -20.99 4.30
CA HIS A 36 3.10 -19.94 5.01
C HIS A 36 3.19 -20.05 6.54
N GLU A 37 3.46 -21.24 7.09
CA GLU A 37 3.58 -21.42 8.54
C GLU A 37 4.87 -20.81 9.09
N ALA A 38 5.99 -20.96 8.37
CA ALA A 38 7.30 -20.44 8.76
C ALA A 38 7.57 -19.01 8.26
N TYR A 39 7.03 -18.62 7.10
CA TYR A 39 7.23 -17.30 6.50
C TYR A 39 5.92 -16.64 6.04
N LYS A 40 5.30 -15.87 6.94
CA LYS A 40 4.01 -15.17 6.71
C LYS A 40 4.12 -13.83 5.97
N LYS A 41 5.32 -13.45 5.49
CA LYS A 41 5.55 -12.12 4.93
C LYS A 41 5.35 -12.13 3.42
N GLY A 42 4.36 -11.38 2.96
CA GLY A 42 4.16 -11.07 1.54
C GLY A 42 4.40 -9.60 1.21
N PHE A 43 4.13 -9.26 -0.05
CA PHE A 43 4.04 -7.89 -0.52
C PHE A 43 3.03 -7.09 0.30
N GLU A 44 3.45 -5.94 0.79
CA GLU A 44 2.60 -5.03 1.56
C GLU A 44 2.98 -3.59 1.28
N LEU A 45 1.99 -2.75 0.98
CA LEU A 45 2.15 -1.30 1.01
C LEU A 45 1.51 -0.77 2.29
N ARG A 46 2.25 0.03 3.06
CA ARG A 46 1.77 0.71 4.26
C ARG A 46 1.70 2.20 4.01
N PHE A 47 0.53 2.78 4.21
CA PHE A 47 0.41 4.22 4.42
C PHE A 47 0.53 4.48 5.92
N VAL A 48 1.43 5.38 6.31
CA VAL A 48 1.66 5.76 7.71
C VAL A 48 1.22 7.21 7.92
N MET A 49 0.40 7.45 8.93
CA MET A 49 -0.21 8.75 9.20
C MET A 49 -0.14 9.09 10.68
N ASP A 50 0.03 10.37 11.02
CA ASP A 50 0.06 10.81 12.43
C ASP A 50 -1.35 11.13 12.96
N LYS A 51 -2.31 11.42 12.07
CA LYS A 51 -3.66 11.88 12.44
C LYS A 51 -4.73 10.91 11.96
N ARG A 52 -5.75 10.70 12.79
CA ARG A 52 -6.92 9.87 12.47
C ARG A 52 -7.71 10.37 11.25
N LYS A 53 -7.71 11.67 10.99
CA LYS A 53 -8.33 12.26 9.80
C LYS A 53 -7.67 11.75 8.51
N ASP A 54 -6.35 11.66 8.49
CA ASP A 54 -5.57 11.22 7.33
C ASP A 54 -5.78 9.71 7.11
N LEU A 55 -5.89 8.94 8.20
CA LEU A 55 -6.35 7.55 8.12
C LEU A 55 -7.70 7.41 7.44
N THR A 56 -8.66 8.23 7.81
CA THR A 56 -10.00 8.21 7.22
C THR A 56 -9.94 8.54 5.73
N SER A 57 -9.17 9.57 5.35
CA SER A 57 -8.95 9.97 3.95
C SER A 57 -8.32 8.86 3.11
N VAL A 58 -7.24 8.23 3.58
CA VAL A 58 -6.59 7.11 2.87
C VAL A 58 -7.53 5.93 2.71
N ARG A 59 -8.27 5.57 3.77
CA ARG A 59 -9.24 4.45 3.73
C ARG A 59 -10.34 4.71 2.70
N LYS A 60 -10.88 5.93 2.69
CA LYS A 60 -11.87 6.33 1.70
C LYS A 60 -11.29 6.30 0.28
N ALA A 61 -10.10 6.83 0.07
CA ALA A 61 -9.45 6.83 -1.24
C ALA A 61 -9.17 5.41 -1.75
N LEU A 62 -8.76 4.47 -0.88
CA LEU A 62 -8.62 3.06 -1.25
C LEU A 62 -9.95 2.45 -1.69
N ALA A 63 -11.03 2.69 -0.94
CA ALA A 63 -12.36 2.20 -1.29
C ALA A 63 -12.86 2.80 -2.62
N ASP A 64 -12.72 4.11 -2.81
CA ASP A 64 -13.12 4.81 -4.03
C ASP A 64 -12.31 4.36 -5.26
N ALA A 65 -11.06 3.93 -5.06
CA ALA A 65 -10.21 3.31 -6.09
C ALA A 65 -10.46 1.80 -6.28
N GLY A 66 -11.46 1.24 -5.61
CA GLY A 66 -11.90 -0.16 -5.76
C GLY A 66 -11.01 -1.18 -5.04
N PHE A 67 -10.24 -0.77 -4.03
CA PHE A 67 -9.47 -1.70 -3.21
C PHE A 67 -10.26 -2.19 -2.00
N ARG A 68 -10.01 -3.44 -1.62
CA ARG A 68 -10.44 -3.95 -0.31
C ARG A 68 -9.62 -3.26 0.79
N VAL A 69 -10.29 -2.52 1.66
CA VAL A 69 -9.65 -1.80 2.76
C VAL A 69 -9.42 -2.75 3.95
N ALA A 70 -8.16 -3.10 4.20
CA ALA A 70 -7.78 -3.92 5.35
C ALA A 70 -7.99 -3.18 6.69
N LYS A 71 -7.98 -3.93 7.80
CA LYS A 71 -8.01 -3.35 9.15
C LYS A 71 -6.74 -2.52 9.37
N ALA A 72 -6.92 -1.25 9.73
CA ALA A 72 -5.83 -0.39 10.16
C ALA A 72 -5.36 -0.77 11.56
N PHE A 73 -4.13 -0.41 11.91
CA PHE A 73 -3.59 -0.62 13.25
C PHE A 73 -2.74 0.58 13.68
N GLU A 74 -2.50 0.68 14.97
CA GLU A 74 -1.65 1.72 15.56
C GLU A 74 -0.26 1.15 15.84
N LYS A 75 0.79 1.93 15.55
CA LYS A 75 2.19 1.57 15.84
C LYS A 75 2.97 2.83 16.18
N ASN A 76 3.59 2.87 17.36
CA ASN A 76 4.40 3.99 17.85
C ASN A 76 3.66 5.35 17.73
N SER A 77 2.41 5.39 18.20
CA SER A 77 1.52 6.56 18.09
C SER A 77 1.18 7.03 16.67
N LYS A 78 1.46 6.19 15.66
CA LYS A 78 1.06 6.42 14.26
C LYS A 78 -0.02 5.45 13.83
N PHE A 79 -0.85 5.87 12.90
CA PHE A 79 -1.83 5.04 12.23
C PHE A 79 -1.20 4.40 10.99
N VAL A 80 -1.43 3.11 10.80
CA VAL A 80 -0.98 2.38 9.62
C VAL A 80 -2.18 1.77 8.90
N GLN A 81 -2.34 2.13 7.63
CA GLN A 81 -3.26 1.46 6.72
C GLN A 81 -2.48 0.55 5.79
N PRO A 82 -2.56 -0.78 5.96
CA PRO A 82 -1.92 -1.73 5.06
C PRO A 82 -2.78 -2.00 3.81
N LEU A 83 -2.09 -2.34 2.72
CA LEU A 83 -2.62 -2.96 1.51
C LEU A 83 -1.77 -4.20 1.22
N TYR A 84 -2.38 -5.37 1.31
CA TYR A 84 -1.70 -6.66 1.20
C TYR A 84 -1.84 -7.28 -0.18
N GLY A 85 -0.84 -8.07 -0.56
CA GLY A 85 -0.87 -8.89 -1.78
C GLY A 85 -0.16 -8.20 -2.94
N ARG A 86 0.60 -8.99 -3.71
CA ARG A 86 1.43 -8.50 -4.81
C ARG A 86 0.60 -7.73 -5.85
N GLU A 87 -0.47 -8.35 -6.34
CA GLU A 87 -1.36 -7.77 -7.35
C GLU A 87 -1.95 -6.43 -6.90
N GLN A 88 -2.40 -6.33 -5.65
CA GLN A 88 -3.02 -5.12 -5.13
C GLN A 88 -2.00 -3.99 -4.96
N VAL A 89 -0.79 -4.30 -4.50
CA VAL A 89 0.32 -3.36 -4.40
C VAL A 89 0.73 -2.86 -5.79
N GLU A 90 0.90 -3.77 -6.76
CA GLU A 90 1.22 -3.44 -8.15
C GLU A 90 0.16 -2.53 -8.77
N ARG A 91 -1.13 -2.89 -8.63
CA ARG A 91 -2.26 -2.09 -9.11
C ARG A 91 -2.27 -0.69 -8.49
N CYS A 92 -2.06 -0.59 -7.18
CA CYS A 92 -2.03 0.70 -6.48
C CYS A 92 -0.89 1.60 -6.95
N LEU A 93 0.32 1.05 -7.07
CA LEU A 93 1.47 1.80 -7.55
C LEU A 93 1.31 2.20 -9.03
N LYS A 94 0.73 1.33 -9.87
CA LYS A 94 0.41 1.67 -11.26
C LYS A 94 -0.60 2.82 -11.34
N LEU A 95 -1.67 2.79 -10.53
CA LEU A 95 -2.65 3.88 -10.46
C LEU A 95 -2.02 5.21 -10.04
N MET A 96 -1.04 5.21 -9.13
CA MET A 96 -0.33 6.42 -8.71
C MET A 96 0.80 6.86 -9.67
N GLY A 97 1.16 6.03 -10.66
CA GLY A 97 2.31 6.26 -11.54
C GLY A 97 3.67 5.95 -10.88
N GLU A 98 3.68 5.16 -9.80
CA GLU A 98 4.83 4.90 -8.92
C GLU A 98 5.43 3.49 -9.10
N THR A 99 5.17 2.82 -10.23
CA THR A 99 5.66 1.45 -10.50
C THR A 99 7.18 1.33 -10.41
N LYS A 100 7.92 2.42 -10.66
CA LYS A 100 9.38 2.46 -10.51
C LYS A 100 9.84 2.14 -9.08
N ARG A 101 9.08 2.54 -8.06
CA ARG A 101 9.39 2.26 -6.64
C ARG A 101 9.30 0.77 -6.31
N LEU A 102 8.33 0.07 -6.90
CA LEU A 102 8.25 -1.38 -6.75
C LEU A 102 9.43 -2.10 -7.40
N LYS A 103 9.74 -1.74 -8.65
CA LYS A 103 10.87 -2.34 -9.38
C LYS A 103 12.18 -2.16 -8.64
N GLN A 104 12.39 -0.95 -8.09
CA GLN A 104 13.57 -0.68 -7.25
C GLN A 104 13.59 -1.57 -6.00
N ALA A 105 12.49 -1.61 -5.23
CA ALA A 105 12.41 -2.41 -4.01
C ALA A 105 12.56 -3.92 -4.27
N MET A 106 12.07 -4.42 -5.42
CA MET A 106 12.27 -5.82 -5.85
C MET A 106 13.73 -6.09 -6.21
N ARG A 107 14.35 -5.22 -7.00
CA ARG A 107 15.78 -5.33 -7.35
C ARG A 107 16.67 -5.33 -6.11
N GLU A 108 16.38 -4.48 -5.12
CA GLU A 108 17.08 -4.44 -3.82
C GLU A 108 16.92 -5.73 -3.00
N LYS A 109 15.91 -6.55 -3.32
CA LYS A 109 15.69 -7.87 -2.73
C LYS A 109 16.18 -9.03 -3.57
N GLY A 110 16.69 -8.79 -4.79
CA GLY A 110 17.07 -9.86 -5.70
C GLY A 110 15.88 -10.54 -6.40
N LEU A 111 14.76 -9.82 -6.54
CA LEU A 111 13.54 -10.24 -7.25
C LEU A 111 13.37 -9.56 -8.60
#